data_AF-A0A512NEB4-F1
#
_entry.id   AF-A0A512NEB4-F1
#
_cell.length_a   1.000
_cell.length_b   1.000
_cell.length_c   1.000
_cell.angle_alpha   90.00
_cell.angle_beta   90.00
_cell.angle_gamma   90.00
#
_symmetry.space_group_name_H-M   'P 1'
#
loop_
_entity.id
_entity.type
_entity.pdbx_description
1 polymer ?
#
loop_
_entity_poly.entity_id
_entity_poly.type
_entity_poly.pdbx_seq_one_letter_code
_entity_poly.pdbx_strand_id
1 'polypeptide(L)'
;MRHTLPVLTAIVLATPALAQDPADRDSSTISRCAGKVGRDMRQSDPAFGIIMIDGRPWTRVERTEETSGAHIIATTATGTGARHRRDGTSVTFRFTCGLDAGGQALMFHARQLRPGPGDALAPATTVAGSAGFPQETALPRGAELRVQLLDIGESPAGTVLTEQVVRSGWRVPIPFALHLPRVIPLEGRRLAVTARLVVKRQTLFQLAVPHVIAGEELHKPIGLLLEQVQAPKG
;
A
#
# COMPACT_ATOMS: atom_id res chain seq x y z
N MET A 1 6.61 38.79 -60.49
CA MET A 1 7.34 37.92 -59.53
C MET A 1 6.90 38.28 -58.12
N ARG A 2 6.16 37.40 -57.44
CA ARG A 2 5.75 37.52 -56.04
C ARG A 2 5.85 36.12 -55.46
N HIS A 3 6.85 35.89 -54.60
CA HIS A 3 7.01 34.63 -53.87
C HIS A 3 6.42 34.80 -52.47
N THR A 4 5.36 34.04 -52.17
CA THR A 4 4.81 33.88 -50.82
C THR A 4 5.32 32.54 -50.26
N LEU A 5 6.17 32.60 -49.24
CA LEU A 5 6.51 31.43 -48.40
C LEU A 5 5.36 31.16 -47.41
N PRO A 6 4.95 29.90 -47.19
CA PRO A 6 4.08 29.57 -46.07
C PRO A 6 4.91 29.34 -44.81
N VAL A 7 4.53 30.02 -43.73
CA VAL A 7 5.04 29.77 -42.37
C VAL A 7 4.32 28.54 -41.82
N LEU A 8 5.06 27.46 -41.57
CA LEU A 8 4.57 26.31 -40.82
C LEU A 8 4.64 26.62 -39.32
N THR A 9 3.50 26.85 -38.69
CA THR A 9 3.37 26.99 -37.24
C THR A 9 3.33 25.59 -36.62
N ALA A 10 4.42 25.17 -35.97
CA ALA A 10 4.45 23.94 -35.20
C ALA A 10 3.68 24.10 -33.89
N ILE A 11 2.52 23.44 -33.77
CA ILE A 11 1.76 23.36 -32.52
C ILE A 11 2.42 22.29 -31.64
N VAL A 12 3.16 22.72 -30.62
CA VAL A 12 3.66 21.84 -29.56
C VAL A 12 2.48 21.53 -28.64
N LEU A 13 1.93 20.32 -28.74
CA LEU A 13 0.97 19.79 -27.78
C LEU A 13 1.72 19.44 -26.49
N ALA A 14 1.74 20.36 -25.53
CA ALA A 14 2.16 20.06 -24.17
C ALA A 14 1.13 19.13 -23.54
N THR A 15 1.44 17.85 -23.41
CA THR A 15 0.65 16.92 -22.59
C THR A 15 0.69 17.41 -21.14
N PRO A 16 -0.46 17.63 -20.47
CA PRO A 16 -0.45 17.96 -19.07
C PRO A 16 0.13 16.77 -18.30
N ALA A 17 1.24 16.98 -17.60
CA ALA A 17 1.72 16.06 -16.60
C ALA A 17 0.59 15.94 -15.56
N LEU A 18 -0.14 14.82 -15.58
CA LEU A 18 -1.14 14.50 -14.58
C LEU A 18 -0.46 14.60 -13.20
N ALA A 19 -0.79 15.65 -12.46
CA ALA A 19 -0.44 15.76 -11.05
C ALA A 19 -1.05 14.52 -10.37
N GLN A 20 -0.18 13.58 -9.97
CA GLN A 20 -0.62 12.42 -9.20
C GLN A 20 -1.25 12.94 -7.91
N ASP A 21 -2.46 12.47 -7.60
CA ASP A 21 -3.12 12.75 -6.33
C ASP A 21 -2.12 12.43 -5.19
N PRO A 22 -1.90 13.35 -4.23
CA PRO A 22 -1.06 13.09 -3.06
C PRO A 22 -1.33 11.71 -2.42
N ALA A 23 -2.58 11.28 -2.38
CA ALA A 23 -2.95 9.97 -1.88
C ALA A 23 -2.35 8.82 -2.71
N ASP A 24 -2.39 8.90 -4.04
CA ASP A 24 -1.80 7.89 -4.93
C ASP A 24 -0.26 7.91 -4.85
N ARG A 25 0.34 9.09 -4.65
CA ARG A 25 1.78 9.23 -4.41
C ARG A 25 2.22 8.53 -3.12
N ASP A 26 1.47 8.69 -2.03
CA ASP A 26 1.78 8.06 -0.75
C ASP A 26 1.64 6.54 -0.84
N SER A 27 0.52 6.03 -1.39
CA SER A 27 0.32 4.60 -1.63
C SER A 27 1.44 4.00 -2.49
N SER A 28 1.90 4.74 -3.51
CA SER A 28 3.02 4.30 -4.34
C SER A 28 4.34 4.23 -3.57
N THR A 29 4.57 5.18 -2.65
CA THR A 29 5.79 5.24 -1.82
C THR A 29 5.83 4.07 -0.84
N ILE A 30 4.71 3.83 -0.15
CA ILE A 30 4.56 2.71 0.78
C ILE A 30 4.78 1.36 0.07
N SER A 31 4.25 1.19 -1.15
CA SER A 31 4.49 0.00 -1.96
C SER A 31 5.98 -0.20 -2.28
N ARG A 32 6.72 0.87 -2.62
CA ARG A 32 8.16 0.79 -2.89
C ARG A 32 8.95 0.42 -1.64
N CYS A 33 8.58 0.97 -0.48
CA CYS A 33 9.15 0.61 0.82
C CYS A 33 8.87 -0.84 1.19
N ALA A 34 7.62 -1.30 1.07
CA ALA A 34 7.25 -2.70 1.24
C ALA A 34 8.08 -3.60 0.30
N GLY A 35 8.27 -3.17 -0.95
CA GLY A 35 9.09 -3.85 -1.93
C GLY A 35 10.55 -4.03 -1.51
N LYS A 36 11.19 -2.98 -0.94
CA LYS A 36 12.55 -3.05 -0.42
C LYS A 36 12.66 -4.05 0.71
N VAL A 37 11.86 -3.89 1.78
CA VAL A 37 11.93 -4.78 2.94
C VAL A 37 11.58 -6.23 2.59
N GLY A 38 10.61 -6.45 1.69
CA GLY A 38 10.26 -7.79 1.22
C GLY A 38 11.37 -8.47 0.41
N ARG A 39 12.20 -7.71 -0.31
CA ARG A 39 13.40 -8.25 -1.00
C ARG A 39 14.50 -8.57 0.01
N ASP A 40 14.81 -7.63 0.90
CA ASP A 40 15.86 -7.79 1.91
C ASP A 40 15.57 -9.00 2.81
N MET A 41 14.32 -9.13 3.26
CA MET A 41 13.89 -10.26 4.08
C MET A 41 13.99 -11.59 3.34
N ARG A 42 13.63 -11.64 2.05
CA ARG A 42 13.76 -12.86 1.25
C ARG A 42 15.22 -13.28 1.06
N GLN A 43 16.11 -12.30 0.91
CA GLN A 43 17.55 -12.55 0.80
C GLN A 43 18.13 -13.08 2.12
N SER A 44 17.63 -12.60 3.26
CA SER A 44 18.08 -13.07 4.59
C SER A 44 17.42 -14.37 5.06
N ASP A 45 16.13 -14.57 4.77
CA ASP A 45 15.33 -15.75 5.11
C ASP A 45 14.39 -16.06 3.93
N PRO A 46 14.73 -17.04 3.07
CA PRO A 46 13.90 -17.43 1.92
C PRO A 46 12.47 -17.82 2.28
N ALA A 47 12.22 -18.16 3.54
CA ALA A 47 10.95 -18.64 4.03
C ALA A 47 10.31 -17.65 5.04
N PHE A 48 10.57 -16.36 4.86
CA PHE A 48 9.86 -15.29 5.55
C PHE A 48 8.33 -15.43 5.43
N GLY A 49 7.63 -15.11 6.53
CA GLY A 49 6.17 -15.23 6.61
C GLY A 49 5.46 -14.13 5.81
N ILE A 50 5.22 -12.99 6.46
CA ILE A 50 4.46 -11.87 5.91
C ILE A 50 5.03 -10.57 6.46
N ILE A 51 5.09 -9.53 5.63
CA ILE A 51 5.29 -8.16 6.08
C ILE A 51 4.12 -7.28 5.68
N MET A 52 3.68 -6.46 6.62
CA MET A 52 2.58 -5.52 6.49
C MET A 52 3.14 -4.13 6.76
N ILE A 53 2.85 -3.18 5.88
CA ILE A 53 3.19 -1.77 6.06
C ILE A 53 1.87 -0.99 6.09
N ASP A 54 1.63 -0.29 7.19
CA ASP A 54 0.47 0.59 7.33
C ASP A 54 0.72 1.84 6.50
N GLY A 55 -0.24 2.20 5.66
CA GLY A 55 -0.17 3.42 4.87
C GLY A 55 -0.74 4.60 5.61
N ARG A 56 -1.45 5.48 4.90
CA ARG A 56 -2.17 6.56 5.56
C ARG A 56 -3.13 6.02 6.63
N PRO A 57 -3.36 6.75 7.74
CA PRO A 57 -2.65 7.95 8.18
C PRO A 57 -1.40 7.62 9.03
N TRP A 58 -0.99 6.36 9.09
CA TRP A 58 0.11 5.88 9.93
C TRP A 58 1.49 6.07 9.33
N THR A 59 1.56 6.31 8.02
CA THR A 59 2.79 6.67 7.32
C THR A 59 2.78 8.14 6.94
N ARG A 60 3.88 8.81 7.24
CA ARG A 60 4.21 10.15 6.77
C ARG A 60 5.25 10.06 5.66
N VAL A 61 5.00 10.76 4.55
CA VAL A 61 5.92 10.88 3.42
C VAL A 61 6.37 12.33 3.30
N GLU A 62 7.68 12.56 3.39
CA GLU A 62 8.29 13.89 3.35
C GLU A 62 9.34 13.93 2.24
N ARG A 63 9.42 15.06 1.53
CA ARG A 63 10.59 15.32 0.69
C ARG A 63 11.77 15.63 1.61
N THR A 64 12.90 15.00 1.30
CA THR A 64 14.15 15.15 2.04
C THR A 64 15.26 15.36 1.03
N GLU A 65 16.37 15.98 1.44
CA GLU A 65 17.58 16.08 0.62
C GLU A 65 18.76 15.69 1.53
N GLU A 66 18.82 14.40 1.85
CA GLU A 66 19.83 13.85 2.76
C GLU A 66 20.80 12.97 1.97
N THR A 67 22.11 13.14 2.18
CA THR A 67 23.11 12.26 1.58
C THR A 67 23.32 11.05 2.49
N SER A 68 23.15 9.84 1.96
CA SER A 68 23.39 8.57 2.65
C SER A 68 24.35 7.70 1.85
N GLY A 69 25.61 7.67 2.29
CA GLY A 69 26.70 7.03 1.54
C GLY A 69 26.90 7.72 0.18
N ALA A 70 26.78 6.94 -0.90
CA ALA A 70 26.91 7.43 -2.28
C ALA A 70 25.58 7.89 -2.91
N HIS A 71 24.48 7.84 -2.17
CA HIS A 71 23.15 8.14 -2.69
C HIS A 71 22.51 9.34 -2.00
N ILE A 72 21.66 10.06 -2.74
CA ILE A 72 20.82 11.13 -2.20
C ILE A 72 19.43 10.54 -1.92
N ILE A 73 18.98 10.64 -0.68
CA ILE A 73 17.60 10.41 -0.27
C ILE A 73 16.81 11.66 -0.60
N ALA A 74 15.90 11.55 -1.56
CA ALA A 74 15.02 12.63 -2.01
C ALA A 74 13.64 12.61 -1.31
N THR A 75 13.27 11.47 -0.74
CA THR A 75 12.00 11.28 -0.04
C THR A 75 12.18 10.29 1.10
N THR A 76 11.66 10.62 2.27
CA THR A 76 11.65 9.74 3.44
C THR A 76 10.21 9.40 3.81
N ALA A 77 9.92 8.10 3.93
CA ALA A 77 8.68 7.59 4.48
C ALA A 77 8.95 7.02 5.88
N THR A 78 8.21 7.50 6.87
CA THR A 78 8.24 6.98 8.24
C THR A 78 6.86 6.49 8.64
N GLY A 79 6.78 5.35 9.33
CA GLY A 79 5.48 4.80 9.71
C GLY A 79 5.57 3.54 10.53
N THR A 80 4.49 2.77 10.52
CA THR A 80 4.35 1.52 11.27
C THR A 80 4.10 0.34 10.34
N GLY A 81 4.39 -0.85 10.86
CA GLY A 81 4.07 -2.09 10.18
C GLY A 81 4.21 -3.26 11.12
N ALA A 82 3.95 -4.45 10.59
CA ALA A 82 4.07 -5.70 11.34
C ALA A 82 4.71 -6.79 10.50
N ARG A 83 5.44 -7.69 11.16
CA ARG A 83 5.94 -8.94 10.59
C ARG A 83 5.18 -10.10 11.19
N HIS A 84 4.53 -10.90 10.37
CA HIS A 84 3.96 -12.17 10.80
C HIS A 84 5.02 -13.26 10.59
N ARG A 85 5.41 -13.92 11.67
CA ARG A 85 6.36 -15.03 11.66
C ARG A 85 5.63 -16.36 11.45
N ARG A 86 6.39 -17.41 11.16
CA ARG A 86 5.82 -18.75 10.95
C ARG A 86 5.22 -19.38 12.19
N ASP A 87 5.72 -19.01 13.35
CA ASP A 87 5.24 -19.44 14.67
C ASP A 87 3.89 -18.80 15.05
N GLY A 88 3.28 -18.01 14.15
CA GLY A 88 2.02 -17.31 14.38
C GLY A 88 2.19 -15.98 15.12
N THR A 89 3.40 -15.65 15.59
CA THR A 89 3.65 -14.39 16.28
C THR A 89 3.70 -13.23 15.29
N SER A 90 3.09 -12.11 15.70
CA SER A 90 3.18 -10.85 14.97
C SER A 90 4.03 -9.87 15.75
N VAL A 91 4.99 -9.26 15.07
CA VAL A 91 5.89 -8.28 15.66
C VAL A 91 5.72 -6.94 14.95
N THR A 92 5.22 -5.98 15.70
CA THR A 92 5.06 -4.60 15.24
C THR A 92 6.40 -3.88 15.24
N PHE A 93 6.61 -3.01 14.27
CA PHE A 93 7.79 -2.17 14.14
C PHE A 93 7.43 -0.76 13.68
N ARG A 94 8.30 0.19 13.99
CA ARG A 94 8.39 1.46 13.27
C ARG A 94 9.44 1.36 12.18
N PHE A 95 9.24 2.08 11.08
CA PHE A 95 10.20 2.10 10.00
C PHE A 95 10.56 3.50 9.55
N THR A 96 11.75 3.59 8.97
CA THR A 96 12.19 4.69 8.11
C THR A 96 12.63 4.08 6.79
N CYS A 97 12.08 4.58 5.70
CA CYS A 97 12.37 4.16 4.33
C CYS A 97 12.81 5.38 3.53
N GLY A 98 14.01 5.33 2.96
CA GLY A 98 14.52 6.41 2.12
C GLY A 98 14.46 6.01 0.64
N LEU A 99 14.01 6.94 -0.18
CA LEU A 99 13.86 6.79 -1.62
C LEU A 99 14.69 7.86 -2.34
N ASP A 100 15.26 7.50 -3.49
CA ASP A 100 15.93 8.46 -4.36
C ASP A 100 14.94 9.33 -5.15
N ALA A 101 15.47 10.23 -5.99
CA ALA A 101 14.66 11.12 -6.83
C ALA A 101 13.79 10.37 -7.87
N GLY A 102 14.18 9.15 -8.27
CA GLY A 102 13.38 8.25 -9.11
C GLY A 102 12.31 7.48 -8.33
N GLY A 103 12.24 7.67 -7.01
CA GLY A 103 11.37 6.94 -6.11
C GLY A 103 11.86 5.53 -5.80
N GLN A 104 13.06 5.12 -6.21
CA GLN A 104 13.59 3.81 -5.84
C GLN A 104 13.90 3.79 -4.35
N ALA A 105 13.33 2.83 -3.62
CA ALA A 105 13.63 2.63 -2.21
C ALA A 105 15.06 2.08 -2.05
N LEU A 106 15.94 2.89 -1.46
CA LEU A 106 17.37 2.61 -1.28
C LEU A 106 17.65 1.96 0.08
N MET A 107 16.99 2.43 1.13
CA MET A 107 17.13 1.90 2.48
C MET A 107 15.79 1.64 3.15
N PHE A 108 15.81 0.72 4.11
CA PHE A 108 14.69 0.43 4.99
C PHE A 108 15.21 0.01 6.36
N HIS A 109 14.98 0.86 7.36
CA HIS A 109 15.32 0.57 8.75
C HIS A 109 14.04 0.28 9.52
N ALA A 110 14.00 -0.87 10.21
CA ALA A 110 12.87 -1.26 11.04
C ALA A 110 13.33 -1.45 12.49
N ARG A 111 12.68 -0.75 13.42
CA ARG A 111 12.85 -0.95 14.86
C ARG A 111 11.61 -1.65 15.40
N GLN A 112 11.80 -2.86 15.91
CA GLN A 112 10.75 -3.57 16.63
C GLN A 112 10.28 -2.73 17.82
N LEU A 113 8.96 -2.62 17.98
CA LEU A 113 8.38 -1.97 19.15
C LEU A 113 8.38 -2.95 20.31
N ARG A 114 8.86 -2.49 21.47
CA ARG A 114 8.78 -3.23 22.73
C ARG A 114 7.71 -2.59 23.62
N PRO A 115 7.04 -3.35 24.50
CA PRO A 115 6.17 -2.75 25.51
C PRO A 115 6.98 -1.78 26.37
N GLY A 116 6.64 -0.48 26.33
CA GLY A 116 7.32 0.54 27.12
C GLY A 116 6.93 2.00 26.77
N PRO A 117 7.18 2.95 27.68
CA PRO A 117 6.95 4.38 27.44
C PRO A 117 7.83 4.85 26.26
N GLY A 118 7.23 5.27 25.16
CA GLY A 118 7.93 5.69 23.92
C GLY A 118 7.72 4.76 22.72
N ASP A 119 7.31 3.51 22.95
CA ASP A 119 7.02 2.53 21.88
C ASP A 119 5.52 2.21 21.75
N ALA A 120 4.67 2.83 22.57
CA ALA A 120 3.23 2.74 22.41
C ALA A 120 2.78 3.28 21.04
N LEU A 121 2.00 2.46 20.33
CA LEU A 121 1.28 2.91 19.14
C LEU A 121 0.09 3.78 19.54
N ALA A 122 -0.30 4.72 18.68
CA ALA A 122 -1.53 5.46 18.92
C ALA A 122 -2.72 4.48 18.89
N PRO A 123 -3.75 4.67 19.72
CA PRO A 123 -4.89 3.78 19.77
C PRO A 123 -5.59 3.69 18.41
N ALA A 124 -5.86 2.46 17.99
CA ALA A 124 -6.57 2.15 16.75
C ALA A 124 -7.73 1.19 17.00
N THR A 125 -8.70 1.23 16.08
CA THR A 125 -9.67 0.17 15.83
C THR A 125 -9.14 -0.66 14.67
N THR A 126 -9.10 -1.98 14.82
CA THR A 126 -8.54 -2.88 13.81
C THR A 126 -9.67 -3.54 13.03
N VAL A 127 -9.66 -3.39 11.70
CA VAL A 127 -10.47 -4.18 10.78
C VAL A 127 -9.56 -5.25 10.18
N ALA A 128 -9.75 -6.49 10.63
CA ALA A 128 -8.90 -7.62 10.26
C ALA A 128 -9.61 -8.53 9.25
N GLY A 129 -8.82 -9.24 8.45
CA GLY A 129 -9.37 -10.21 7.52
C GLY A 129 -8.30 -10.93 6.73
N SER A 130 -8.73 -11.62 5.67
CA SER A 130 -7.83 -12.27 4.75
C SER A 130 -8.39 -12.24 3.33
N ALA A 131 -7.50 -12.13 2.35
CA ALA A 131 -7.84 -12.13 0.93
C ALA A 131 -7.35 -13.41 0.26
N GLY A 132 -8.28 -14.17 -0.29
CA GLY A 132 -8.02 -15.30 -1.18
C GLY A 132 -8.25 -14.92 -2.64
N PHE A 133 -7.83 -15.82 -3.52
CA PHE A 133 -8.17 -15.82 -4.95
C PHE A 133 -8.23 -17.28 -5.40
N PRO A 134 -8.88 -17.60 -6.53
CA PRO A 134 -9.06 -18.97 -7.00
C PRO A 134 -7.77 -19.80 -6.96
N GLN A 135 -7.89 -21.01 -6.40
CA GLN A 135 -6.80 -21.78 -5.77
C GLN A 135 -5.79 -22.40 -6.76
N GLU A 136 -6.08 -22.41 -8.06
CA GLU A 136 -5.22 -23.00 -9.09
C GLU A 136 -3.98 -22.14 -9.42
N THR A 137 -3.90 -20.92 -8.88
CA THR A 137 -2.79 -20.00 -9.12
C THR A 137 -1.88 -19.89 -7.89
N ALA A 138 -0.60 -20.25 -8.04
CA ALA A 138 0.39 -19.96 -7.01
C ALA A 138 0.58 -18.44 -6.84
N LEU A 139 0.81 -17.97 -5.61
CA LEU A 139 1.08 -16.55 -5.35
C LEU A 139 2.32 -16.09 -6.15
N PRO A 140 2.18 -15.11 -7.09
CA PRO A 140 3.31 -14.67 -7.89
C PRO A 140 4.42 -14.09 -7.03
N ARG A 141 5.67 -14.32 -7.43
CA ARG A 141 6.82 -13.77 -6.71
C ARG A 141 6.75 -12.25 -6.68
N GLY A 142 6.78 -11.72 -5.47
CA GLY A 142 6.77 -10.29 -5.23
C GLY A 142 5.40 -9.63 -5.39
N ALA A 143 4.32 -10.42 -5.42
CA ALA A 143 2.98 -9.93 -5.26
C ALA A 143 2.82 -9.16 -3.94
N GLU A 144 2.04 -8.10 -4.02
CA GLU A 144 1.61 -7.30 -2.88
C GLU A 144 0.08 -7.23 -2.87
N LEU A 145 -0.52 -7.52 -1.73
CA LEU A 145 -1.92 -7.21 -1.49
C LEU A 145 -1.98 -5.77 -1.00
N ARG A 146 -2.75 -4.92 -1.69
CA ARG A 146 -3.09 -3.58 -1.24
C ARG A 146 -4.54 -3.61 -0.77
N VAL A 147 -4.76 -3.21 0.48
CA VAL A 147 -6.09 -3.19 1.09
C VAL A 147 -6.37 -1.77 1.57
N GLN A 148 -7.58 -1.29 1.36
CA GLN A 148 -8.01 0.04 1.77
C GLN A 148 -9.37 -0.05 2.47
N LEU A 149 -9.50 0.69 3.57
CA LEU A 149 -10.77 0.96 4.22
C LEU A 149 -11.29 2.31 3.70
N LEU A 150 -12.50 2.29 3.17
CA LEU A 150 -13.16 3.44 2.55
C LEU A 150 -14.34 3.87 3.40
N ASP A 151 -14.59 5.18 3.46
CA ASP A 151 -15.90 5.74 3.78
C ASP A 151 -16.66 6.02 2.48
N ILE A 152 -17.76 5.32 2.26
CA ILE A 152 -18.61 5.40 1.07
C ILE A 152 -19.94 6.13 1.34
N GLY A 153 -20.04 6.91 2.42
CA GLY A 153 -21.24 7.66 2.78
C GLY A 153 -21.62 8.72 1.74
N GLU A 154 -20.64 9.44 1.21
CA GLU A 154 -20.86 10.54 0.25
C GLU A 154 -20.80 10.09 -1.22
N SER A 155 -20.02 9.06 -1.52
CA SER A 155 -19.78 8.58 -2.89
C SER A 155 -19.47 7.08 -2.92
N PRO A 156 -19.92 6.34 -3.96
CA PRO A 156 -19.54 4.93 -4.15
C PRO A 156 -18.03 4.70 -4.28
N ALA A 157 -17.27 5.68 -4.77
CA ALA A 157 -15.81 5.58 -4.86
C ALA A 157 -15.13 5.62 -3.47
N GLY A 158 -15.79 6.31 -2.53
CA GLY A 158 -15.37 6.46 -1.15
C GLY A 158 -14.08 7.25 -0.92
N THR A 159 -13.87 7.61 0.34
CA THR A 159 -12.64 8.27 0.82
C THR A 159 -11.80 7.26 1.59
N VAL A 160 -10.52 7.12 1.24
CA VAL A 160 -9.60 6.21 1.94
C VAL A 160 -9.34 6.72 3.37
N LEU A 161 -9.82 5.98 4.36
CA LEU A 161 -9.60 6.25 5.78
C LEU A 161 -8.27 5.67 6.26
N THR A 162 -7.94 4.46 5.80
CA THR A 162 -6.67 3.80 6.09
C THR A 162 -6.34 2.77 5.01
N GLU A 163 -5.07 2.44 4.88
CA GLU A 163 -4.61 1.43 3.92
C GLU A 163 -3.47 0.60 4.47
N GLN A 164 -3.24 -0.56 3.85
CA GLN A 164 -2.13 -1.43 4.17
C GLN A 164 -1.58 -2.08 2.90
N VAL A 165 -0.25 -2.18 2.83
CA VAL A 165 0.44 -2.98 1.81
C VAL A 165 1.02 -4.22 2.48
N VAL A 166 0.61 -5.39 2.01
CA VAL A 166 1.02 -6.69 2.54
C VAL A 166 1.85 -7.43 1.48
N ARG A 167 3.04 -7.88 1.86
CA ARG A 167 3.83 -8.81 1.05
C ARG A 167 3.90 -10.17 1.74
N SER A 168 3.43 -11.19 1.04
CA SER A 168 3.46 -12.58 1.49
C SER A 168 4.51 -13.38 0.72
N GLY A 169 5.19 -14.29 1.42
CA GLY A 169 6.19 -15.17 0.82
C GLY A 169 5.58 -16.35 0.05
N TRP A 170 4.35 -16.76 0.36
CA TRP A 170 3.85 -18.12 0.05
C TRP A 170 2.40 -18.45 0.47
N ARG A 171 1.71 -17.61 1.25
CA ARG A 171 0.45 -18.03 1.88
C ARG A 171 -0.73 -17.26 1.31
N VAL A 172 -1.72 -18.02 0.83
CA VAL A 172 -3.12 -17.61 0.67
C VAL A 172 -3.98 -18.42 1.65
N PRO A 173 -5.06 -17.86 2.20
CA PRO A 173 -5.45 -16.45 2.07
C PRO A 173 -4.42 -15.52 2.74
N ILE A 174 -4.21 -14.34 2.15
CA ILE A 174 -3.23 -13.35 2.62
C ILE A 174 -3.91 -12.54 3.74
N PRO A 175 -3.46 -12.61 5.00
CA PRO A 175 -4.05 -11.83 6.08
C PRO A 175 -3.73 -10.34 5.93
N PHE A 176 -4.64 -9.51 6.43
CA PHE A 176 -4.47 -8.06 6.56
C PHE A 176 -5.07 -7.58 7.89
N ALA A 177 -4.61 -6.42 8.36
CA ALA A 177 -5.11 -5.75 9.55
C ALA A 177 -5.07 -4.24 9.34
N LEU A 178 -6.19 -3.66 8.89
CA LEU A 178 -6.31 -2.22 8.68
C LEU A 178 -6.48 -1.53 10.03
N HIS A 179 -5.58 -0.60 10.33
CA HIS A 179 -5.62 0.18 11.57
C HIS A 179 -6.32 1.50 11.30
N LEU A 180 -7.44 1.76 11.96
CA LEU A 180 -8.12 3.05 11.91
C LEU A 180 -7.84 3.83 13.21
N PRO A 181 -7.30 5.06 13.16
CA PRO A 181 -7.12 5.85 14.37
C PRO A 181 -8.43 6.05 15.14
N ARG A 182 -8.40 5.87 16.47
CA ARG A 182 -9.62 6.04 17.31
C ARG A 182 -10.17 7.47 17.32
N VAL A 183 -9.37 8.45 16.89
CA VAL A 183 -9.82 9.83 16.72
C VAL A 183 -10.81 10.01 15.56
N ILE A 184 -10.91 9.03 14.66
CA ILE A 184 -11.89 9.04 13.57
C ILE A 184 -13.17 8.36 14.07
N PRO A 185 -14.30 9.09 14.20
CA PRO A 185 -15.55 8.50 14.65
C PRO A 185 -16.12 7.57 13.59
N LEU A 186 -16.65 6.42 14.01
CA LEU A 186 -17.22 5.40 13.11
C LEU A 186 -18.74 5.44 13.02
N GLU A 187 -19.39 6.02 14.02
CA GLU A 187 -20.85 6.07 14.10
C GLU A 187 -21.45 6.79 12.88
N GLY A 188 -22.48 6.17 12.29
CA GLY A 188 -23.16 6.70 11.10
C GLY A 188 -22.37 6.61 9.79
N ARG A 189 -21.10 6.17 9.79
CA ARG A 189 -20.34 5.99 8.55
C ARG A 189 -20.75 4.70 7.84
N ARG A 190 -20.74 4.76 6.51
CA ARG A 190 -20.90 3.59 5.67
C ARG A 190 -19.51 3.16 5.21
N LEU A 191 -19.00 2.07 5.76
CA LEU A 191 -17.64 1.62 5.51
C LEU A 191 -17.59 0.53 4.45
N ALA A 192 -16.52 0.48 3.67
CA ALA A 192 -16.24 -0.62 2.76
C ALA A 192 -14.74 -0.96 2.71
N VAL A 193 -14.42 -2.24 2.49
CA VAL A 193 -13.06 -2.68 2.17
C VAL A 193 -12.93 -2.88 0.67
N THR A 194 -11.88 -2.33 0.08
CA THR A 194 -11.41 -2.73 -1.26
C THR A 194 -10.03 -3.35 -1.18
N ALA A 195 -9.74 -4.27 -2.11
CA ALA A 195 -8.48 -4.99 -2.13
C ALA A 195 -8.07 -5.33 -3.56
N ARG A 196 -6.75 -5.28 -3.80
CA ARG A 196 -6.14 -5.67 -5.07
C ARG A 196 -4.81 -6.37 -4.85
N LEU A 197 -4.55 -7.42 -5.62
CA LEU A 197 -3.26 -8.09 -5.71
C LEU A 197 -2.47 -7.53 -6.89
N VAL A 198 -1.31 -6.94 -6.61
CA VAL A 198 -0.50 -6.21 -7.59
C VAL A 198 0.87 -6.88 -7.74
N VAL A 199 1.36 -6.97 -8.97
CA VAL A 199 2.72 -7.43 -9.30
C VAL A 199 3.33 -6.45 -10.29
N LYS A 200 4.53 -5.92 -10.00
CA LYS A 200 5.24 -4.96 -10.88
C LYS A 200 4.37 -3.79 -11.35
N ARG A 201 3.49 -3.27 -10.48
CA ARG A 201 2.49 -2.20 -10.74
C ARG A 201 1.27 -2.61 -11.58
N GLN A 202 1.15 -3.87 -11.98
CA GLN A 202 -0.03 -4.41 -12.64
C GLN A 202 -0.97 -5.08 -11.62
N THR A 203 -2.24 -4.71 -11.62
CA THR A 203 -3.26 -5.43 -10.85
C THR A 203 -3.56 -6.76 -11.56
N LEU A 204 -3.41 -7.87 -10.84
CA LEU A 204 -3.73 -9.22 -11.35
C LEU A 204 -5.10 -9.68 -10.87
N PHE A 205 -5.40 -9.40 -9.59
CA PHE A 205 -6.68 -9.73 -8.97
C PHE A 205 -7.21 -8.54 -8.20
N GLN A 206 -8.52 -8.37 -8.11
CA GLN A 206 -9.17 -7.31 -7.33
C GLN A 206 -10.55 -7.75 -6.86
N LEU A 207 -11.07 -7.09 -5.82
CA LEU A 207 -12.50 -7.16 -5.52
C LEU A 207 -13.29 -6.51 -6.66
N ALA A 208 -14.26 -7.24 -7.21
CA ALA A 208 -15.14 -6.72 -8.26
C ALA A 208 -15.99 -5.55 -7.76
N VAL A 209 -16.45 -5.64 -6.51
CA VAL A 209 -17.18 -4.58 -5.80
C VAL A 209 -16.57 -4.44 -4.40
N PRO A 210 -16.37 -3.21 -3.88
CA PRO A 210 -15.97 -3.02 -2.49
C PRO A 210 -16.91 -3.75 -1.53
N HIS A 211 -16.34 -4.46 -0.56
CA HIS A 211 -17.08 -5.21 0.44
C HIS A 211 -17.57 -4.24 1.52
N VAL A 212 -18.87 -3.93 1.55
CA VAL A 212 -19.48 -3.07 2.57
C VAL A 212 -19.44 -3.80 3.91
N ILE A 213 -18.92 -3.12 4.94
CA ILE A 213 -18.79 -3.67 6.30
C ILE A 213 -20.07 -3.37 7.07
N ALA A 214 -20.77 -4.42 7.52
CA ALA A 214 -21.86 -4.27 8.48
C ALA A 214 -21.33 -4.01 9.90
N GLY A 215 -22.14 -3.38 10.78
CA GLY A 215 -21.69 -2.98 12.12
C GLY A 215 -21.12 -4.14 12.95
N GLU A 216 -21.72 -5.33 12.83
CA GLU A 216 -21.30 -6.57 13.49
C GLU A 216 -20.02 -7.20 12.91
N GLU A 217 -19.61 -6.81 11.71
CA GLU A 217 -18.39 -7.31 11.03
C GLU A 217 -17.15 -6.52 11.43
N LEU A 218 -17.30 -5.31 11.97
CA LEU A 218 -16.19 -4.43 12.34
C LEU A 218 -15.20 -5.08 13.32
N HIS A 219 -15.65 -6.08 14.08
CA HIS A 219 -14.87 -6.81 15.08
C HIS A 219 -14.63 -8.28 14.72
N LYS A 220 -15.02 -8.71 13.52
CA LYS A 220 -14.87 -10.09 13.04
C LYS A 220 -13.87 -10.14 11.88
N PRO A 221 -13.13 -11.25 11.71
CA PRO A 221 -12.30 -11.41 10.53
C PRO A 221 -13.14 -11.42 9.23
N ILE A 222 -12.81 -10.53 8.29
CA ILE A 222 -13.47 -10.43 6.98
C ILE A 222 -12.79 -11.40 5.99
N GLY A 223 -13.57 -12.22 5.29
CA GLY A 223 -13.09 -13.04 4.17
C GLY A 223 -13.32 -12.35 2.84
N LEU A 224 -12.25 -12.07 2.10
CA LEU A 224 -12.32 -11.46 0.76
C LEU A 224 -11.93 -12.47 -0.31
N LEU A 225 -12.70 -12.52 -1.41
CA LEU A 225 -12.37 -13.31 -2.59
C LEU A 225 -12.10 -12.37 -3.77
N LEU A 226 -10.85 -12.34 -4.22
CA LEU A 226 -10.43 -11.50 -5.35
C LEU A 226 -10.67 -12.22 -6.68
N GLU A 227 -11.14 -11.48 -7.67
CA GLU A 227 -11.35 -11.95 -9.03
C GLU A 227 -10.22 -11.52 -9.95
N GLN A 228 -9.92 -12.32 -10.97
CA GLN A 228 -8.89 -11.99 -11.95
C GLN A 228 -9.32 -10.77 -12.77
N VAL A 229 -8.42 -9.81 -12.95
CA VAL A 229 -8.64 -8.69 -13.87
C VAL A 229 -8.47 -9.23 -15.30
N GLN A 230 -9.53 -9.19 -16.10
CA GLN A 230 -9.42 -9.50 -17.53
C GLN A 230 -8.44 -8.52 -18.19
N ALA A 231 -7.49 -9.03 -18.98
CA ALA A 231 -6.64 -8.15 -19.78
C ALA A 231 -7.54 -7.30 -20.71
N PRO A 232 -7.26 -6.01 -20.91
CA PRO A 232 -8.00 -5.22 -21.89
C PRO A 232 -7.89 -5.93 -23.24
N LYS A 233 -9.04 -6.20 -23.87
CA LYS A 233 -9.08 -6.65 -25.26
C LYS A 233 -8.43 -5.51 -26.07
N GLY A 234 -7.28 -5.81 -26.66
CA GLY A 234 -6.61 -4.92 -27.60
C GLY A 234 -7.43 -4.73 -28.87
#